data_AF-A0A1H0ZGN0-F1
#
_entry.id   AF-A0A1H0ZGN0-F1
#
_cell.length_a   1.000
_cell.length_b   1.000
_cell.length_c   1.000
_cell.angle_alpha   90.00
_cell.angle_beta   90.00
_cell.angle_gamma   90.00
#
_symmetry.space_group_name_H-M   'P 1'
#
loop_
_entity.id
_entity.type
_entity.pdbx_description
1 polymer ?
#
loop_
_entity_poly.entity_id
_entity_poly.type
_entity_poly.pdbx_seq_one_letter_code
_entity_poly.pdbx_strand_id
1 'polypeptide(L)'
;MQKIGMNVFISMVLVAATCVMLAADSHPGMIVLVLGGMSLSCFRVNAIMGRGRARRGEAQDFTFRFADIGELKASDLIELAATVLVSLAMLVIGITLFGRQAP
;
A
#
# COMPACT_ATOMS: atom_id res chain seq x y z
N MET A 1 -0.37 -26.28 -0.11
CA MET A 1 -0.55 -24.99 -0.81
C MET A 1 0.29 -23.95 -0.09
N GLN A 2 1.31 -23.43 -0.76
CA GLN A 2 2.36 -22.58 -0.17
C GLN A 2 1.76 -21.21 0.19
N LYS A 3 1.68 -20.91 1.49
CA LYS A 3 1.21 -19.62 2.01
C LYS A 3 2.24 -18.54 1.66
N ILE A 4 2.16 -17.96 0.47
CA ILE A 4 2.97 -16.79 0.09
C ILE A 4 2.48 -15.63 0.95
N GLY A 5 3.20 -15.30 2.02
CA GLY A 5 2.81 -14.25 2.97
C GLY A 5 2.42 -12.94 2.27
N MET A 6 1.45 -12.20 2.81
CA MET A 6 0.87 -11.01 2.16
C MET A 6 1.95 -9.98 1.81
N ASN A 7 2.99 -9.90 2.63
CA ASN A 7 4.16 -9.07 2.40
C ASN A 7 4.97 -9.49 1.15
N VAL A 8 5.03 -10.78 0.84
CA VAL A 8 5.68 -11.32 -0.37
C VAL A 8 4.85 -10.99 -1.61
N PHE A 9 3.52 -11.08 -1.53
CA PHE A 9 2.66 -10.64 -2.63
C PHE A 9 2.79 -9.13 -2.88
N ILE A 10 2.74 -8.33 -1.82
CA ILE A 10 2.93 -6.87 -1.89
C ILE A 10 4.29 -6.53 -2.49
N SER A 11 5.37 -7.20 -2.07
CA SER A 11 6.70 -6.95 -2.64
C SER A 11 6.80 -7.34 -4.11
N MET A 12 6.19 -8.45 -4.53
CA MET A 12 6.14 -8.84 -5.96
C MET A 12 5.42 -7.79 -6.81
N VAL A 13 4.29 -7.26 -6.33
CA VAL A 13 3.54 -6.20 -7.04
C VAL A 13 4.35 -4.90 -7.12
N LEU A 14 5.03 -4.52 -6.03
CA LEU A 14 5.89 -3.32 -6.02
C LEU A 14 7.07 -3.46 -6.98
N VAL A 15 7.70 -4.64 -7.04
CA VAL A 15 8.78 -4.91 -8.02
C VAL A 15 8.25 -4.79 -9.45
N ALA A 16 7.10 -5.40 -9.75
CA ALA A 16 6.49 -5.30 -11.08
C ALA A 16 6.18 -3.85 -11.46
N ALA A 17 5.59 -3.07 -10.54
CA ALA A 17 5.32 -1.65 -10.75
C ALA A 17 6.61 -0.85 -11.00
N THR A 18 7.68 -1.14 -10.26
CA THR A 18 9.01 -0.53 -10.47
C THR A 18 9.50 -0.79 -11.89
N CYS A 19 9.43 -2.04 -12.36
CA CYS A 19 9.87 -2.42 -13.71
C CYS A 19 9.06 -1.69 -14.79
N VAL A 20 7.74 -1.56 -14.62
CA VAL A 20 6.88 -0.83 -15.58
C VAL A 20 7.24 0.65 -15.62
N MET A 21 7.47 1.29 -14.48
CA MET A 21 7.84 2.71 -14.44
C MET A 21 9.24 2.97 -14.99
N LEU A 22 10.20 2.07 -14.72
CA LEU A 22 11.52 2.12 -15.34
C LEU A 22 11.44 1.95 -16.86
N ALA A 23 10.62 1.03 -17.36
CA ALA A 23 10.41 0.83 -18.79
C ALA A 23 9.69 2.01 -19.47
N ALA A 24 8.97 2.82 -18.69
CA ALA A 24 8.33 4.05 -19.13
C ALA A 24 9.23 5.29 -18.99
N ASP A 25 10.54 5.11 -18.79
CA ASP A 25 11.54 6.17 -18.58
C ASP A 25 11.14 7.19 -17.50
N SER A 26 10.42 6.72 -16.47
CA SER A 26 9.98 7.58 -15.38
C SER A 26 11.18 8.01 -14.52
N HIS A 27 11.20 9.28 -14.11
CA HIS A 27 12.27 9.81 -13.27
C HIS A 27 12.43 9.00 -11.96
N PRO A 28 13.65 8.64 -11.53
CA PRO A 28 13.86 7.79 -10.34
C PRO A 28 13.18 8.30 -9.07
N GLY A 29 13.16 9.63 -8.87
CA GLY A 29 12.45 10.26 -7.76
C GLY A 29 10.93 10.06 -7.78
N MET A 30 10.32 10.01 -8.97
CA MET A 30 8.89 9.69 -9.12
C MET A 30 8.61 8.24 -8.75
N ILE A 31 9.46 7.33 -9.22
CA ILE A 31 9.35 5.89 -8.94
C ILE A 31 9.37 5.64 -7.43
N VAL A 32 10.34 6.23 -6.72
CA VAL A 32 10.46 6.08 -5.25
C VAL A 32 9.23 6.62 -4.53
N LEU A 33 8.70 7.78 -4.93
CA LEU A 33 7.54 8.38 -4.27
C LEU A 33 6.25 7.58 -4.51
N VAL A 34 6.04 7.07 -5.73
CA VAL A 34 4.89 6.24 -6.06
C VAL A 34 4.95 4.90 -5.34
N LEU A 35 6.10 4.22 -5.37
CA LEU A 35 6.28 2.96 -4.64
C LEU A 35 6.19 3.15 -3.12
N GLY A 36 6.71 4.27 -2.61
CA GLY A 36 6.58 4.67 -1.21
C GLY A 36 5.12 4.82 -0.80
N GLY A 37 4.31 5.54 -1.57
CA GLY A 37 2.87 5.68 -1.31
C GLY A 37 2.10 4.36 -1.41
N MET A 38 2.37 3.55 -2.44
CA MET A 38 1.73 2.24 -2.61
C MET A 38 2.08 1.28 -1.48
N SER A 39 3.36 1.18 -1.12
CA SER A 39 3.82 0.30 -0.03
C SER A 39 3.25 0.72 1.31
N LEU A 40 3.25 2.02 1.63
CA LEU A 40 2.67 2.55 2.86
C LEU A 40 1.20 2.18 3.01
N SER A 41 0.42 2.36 1.94
CA SER A 41 -1.00 1.98 1.90
C SER A 41 -1.19 0.48 2.09
N CYS A 42 -0.45 -0.35 1.34
CA CYS A 42 -0.57 -1.81 1.43
C CYS A 42 -0.20 -2.36 2.82
N PHE A 43 0.91 -1.88 3.42
CA PHE A 43 1.32 -2.31 4.75
C PHE A 43 0.32 -1.86 5.82
N ARG A 44 -0.23 -0.65 5.69
CA ARG A 44 -1.15 -0.13 6.69
C ARG A 44 -2.51 -0.84 6.63
N VAL A 45 -3.03 -1.09 5.44
CA VAL A 45 -4.25 -1.90 5.26
C VAL A 45 -4.03 -3.30 5.85
N ASN A 46 -2.88 -3.93 5.58
CA ASN A 46 -2.55 -5.23 6.17
C ASN A 46 -2.51 -5.18 7.71
N ALA A 47 -1.87 -4.16 8.29
CA ALA A 47 -1.82 -3.99 9.74
C ALA A 47 -3.21 -3.79 10.37
N ILE A 48 -4.05 -2.96 9.76
CA ILE A 48 -5.43 -2.72 10.19
C ILE A 48 -6.24 -4.03 10.14
N MET A 49 -6.15 -4.78 9.04
CA MET A 49 -6.85 -6.06 8.88
C MET A 49 -6.33 -7.11 9.87
N GLY A 50 -5.03 -7.15 10.12
CA GLY A 50 -4.42 -7.99 11.14
C GLY A 50 -4.94 -7.68 12.55
N ARG A 51 -5.14 -6.40 12.88
CA ARG A 51 -5.75 -5.98 14.16
C ARG A 51 -7.22 -6.39 14.25
N GLY A 52 -7.99 -6.24 13.17
CA GLY A 52 -9.39 -6.68 13.11
C GLY A 52 -9.52 -8.19 13.39
N ARG A 53 -8.66 -9.00 12.78
CA ARG A 53 -8.68 -10.45 13.00
C ARG A 53 -8.16 -10.90 14.36
N ALA A 54 -7.15 -10.21 14.90
CA ALA A 54 -6.67 -10.45 16.25
C ALA A 54 -7.78 -10.24 17.29
N ARG A 55 -8.69 -9.28 17.09
CA ARG A 55 -9.86 -9.06 17.96
C ARG A 55 -10.86 -10.22 17.91
N ARG A 56 -10.95 -10.93 16.78
CA ARG A 56 -11.78 -12.14 16.63
C ARG A 56 -11.11 -13.44 17.03
N GLY A 57 -9.82 -13.42 17.34
CA GLY A 57 -9.03 -14.65 17.53
C GLY A 57 -8.89 -15.49 16.26
N GLU A 58 -9.11 -14.91 15.07
CA GLU A 58 -8.93 -15.60 13.79
C GLU A 58 -7.47 -15.61 13.35
N ALA A 59 -7.08 -16.65 12.60
CA ALA A 59 -5.75 -16.76 12.02
C ALA A 59 -5.48 -15.69 10.93
N GLN A 60 -4.22 -15.28 10.80
CA GLN A 60 -3.79 -14.44 9.68
C GLN A 60 -3.76 -15.24 8.37
N ASP A 61 -4.83 -15.12 7.60
CA ASP A 61 -5.00 -15.72 6.27
C ASP A 61 -5.18 -14.67 5.14
N PHE A 62 -5.23 -15.09 3.88
CA PHE A 62 -5.25 -14.16 2.72
C PHE A 62 -6.63 -13.62 2.34
N THR A 63 -7.68 -14.10 3.00
CA THR A 63 -9.07 -13.81 2.59
C THR A 63 -9.59 -12.52 3.19
N PHE A 64 -9.75 -11.49 2.38
CA PHE A 64 -10.50 -10.30 2.78
C PHE A 64 -11.98 -10.65 2.94
N ARG A 65 -12.54 -10.51 4.14
CA ARG A 65 -13.97 -10.70 4.38
C ARG A 65 -14.61 -9.35 4.68
N PHE A 66 -15.83 -9.11 4.20
CA PHE A 66 -16.59 -7.90 4.58
C PHE A 66 -16.78 -7.79 6.10
N ALA A 67 -16.79 -8.92 6.82
CA ALA A 67 -16.75 -8.94 8.27
C ALA A 67 -15.52 -8.22 8.86
N ASP A 68 -14.37 -8.18 8.16
CA ASP A 68 -13.14 -7.46 8.57
C ASP A 68 -13.34 -5.94 8.61
N ILE A 69 -14.30 -5.42 7.84
CA ILE A 69 -14.64 -4.00 7.83
C ILE A 69 -15.52 -3.64 9.03
N GLY A 70 -16.43 -4.55 9.44
CA GLY A 70 -17.41 -4.30 10.51
C GLY A 70 -16.82 -4.12 11.91
N GLU A 71 -15.58 -4.54 12.14
CA GLU A 71 -14.89 -4.42 13.44
C GLU A 71 -13.82 -3.32 13.49
N LEU A 72 -13.71 -2.52 12.43
CA LEU A 72 -12.80 -1.39 12.38
C LEU A 72 -13.23 -0.34 13.41
N LYS A 73 -12.30 0.05 14.29
CA LYS A 73 -12.54 1.18 15.20
C LYS A 73 -12.40 2.48 14.42
N ALA A 74 -13.03 3.54 14.92
CA ALA A 74 -12.85 4.89 14.38
C ALA A 74 -11.35 5.28 14.29
N SER A 75 -10.51 4.82 15.23
CA SER A 75 -9.06 5.00 15.18
C SER A 75 -8.40 4.34 13.96
N ASP A 76 -8.86 3.14 13.58
CA ASP A 76 -8.33 2.42 12.42
C ASP A 76 -8.73 3.14 11.12
N LEU A 77 -9.93 3.74 11.08
CA LEU A 77 -10.41 4.53 9.95
C LEU A 77 -9.65 5.86 9.80
N ILE A 78 -9.35 6.55 10.92
CA ILE A 78 -8.53 7.77 10.91
C ILE A 78 -7.12 7.45 10.41
N GLU A 79 -6.52 6.36 10.86
CA GLU A 79 -5.19 5.93 10.43
C GLU A 79 -5.17 5.58 8.93
N LEU A 80 -6.22 4.93 8.43
CA LEU A 80 -6.40 4.66 7.01
C LEU A 80 -6.55 5.96 6.20
N ALA A 81 -7.40 6.88 6.64
CA ALA A 81 -7.62 8.17 6.00
C ALA A 81 -6.33 9.00 5.94
N ALA A 82 -5.58 9.06 7.05
CA ALA A 82 -4.27 9.73 7.08
C ALA A 82 -3.27 9.08 6.12
N THR A 83 -3.26 7.74 6.05
CA THR A 83 -2.37 7.01 5.14
C THR A 83 -2.70 7.26 3.68
N VAL A 84 -3.99 7.33 3.33
CA VAL A 84 -4.46 7.68 1.99
C VAL A 84 -4.04 9.10 1.64
N LEU A 85 -4.21 10.06 2.56
CA LEU A 85 -3.79 11.45 2.36
C LEU A 85 -2.28 11.57 2.14
N VAL A 86 -1.47 10.89 2.95
CA VAL A 86 0.00 10.88 2.78
C VAL A 86 0.40 10.24 1.46
N SER A 87 -0.22 9.12 1.08
CA SER A 87 0.09 8.41 -0.16
C SER A 87 -0.28 9.26 -1.39
N LEU A 88 -1.43 9.94 -1.36
CA LEU A 88 -1.83 10.90 -2.39
C LEU A 88 -0.88 12.10 -2.44
N ALA A 89 -0.49 12.65 -1.29
CA ALA A 89 0.47 13.75 -1.23
C ALA A 89 1.81 13.35 -1.87
N MET A 90 2.32 12.15 -1.58
CA MET A 90 3.54 11.62 -2.22
C MET A 90 3.40 11.50 -3.74
N LEU A 91 2.25 11.02 -4.23
CA LEU A 91 1.98 10.94 -5.67
C LEU A 91 1.96 12.34 -6.32
N VAL A 92 1.26 13.29 -5.72
CA VAL A 92 1.20 14.69 -6.19
C VAL A 92 2.59 15.34 -6.17
N ILE A 93 3.38 15.13 -5.11
CA ILE A 93 4.75 15.62 -5.02
C ILE A 93 5.62 15.00 -6.12
N GLY A 94 5.48 13.69 -6.36
CA GLY A 94 6.21 13.00 -7.42
C GLY A 94 5.92 13.58 -8.80
N ILE A 95 4.64 13.83 -9.10
CA ILE A 95 4.22 14.43 -10.38
C ILE A 95 4.66 15.89 -10.48
N THR A 96 4.51 16.68 -9.43
CA THR A 96 4.81 18.13 -9.47
C THR A 96 6.31 18.41 -9.55
N LEU A 97 7.15 17.65 -8.84
CA LEU A 97 8.61 17.83 -8.84
C LEU A 97 9.28 17.15 -10.03
N PHE A 98 8.85 15.93 -10.37
CA PHE A 98 9.57 15.08 -11.34
C PHE A 98 8.80 14.85 -12.63
N GLY A 99 7.50 15.15 -12.70
CA GLY A 99 6.69 14.98 -13.92
C GLY A 99 7.05 15.96 -15.05
N ARG A 100 7.78 17.04 -14.73
CA ARG A 100 8.37 17.96 -15.71
C ARG A 100 9.82 17.62 -16.08
N GLN A 101 10.39 16.60 -15.44
CA GLN A 101 11.78 16.16 -15.63
C GLN A 101 11.86 14.83 -16.38
N ALA A 102 10.80 14.44 -17.09
CA ALA A 102 10.90 13.39 -18.09
C ALA A 102 11.90 13.87 -19.17
N PRO A 103 12.95 13.10 -19.49
CA PRO A 103 13.82 13.41 -20.62
C PRO A 103 13.04 13.43 -21.95
#